data_AF-W2TBP0-F1
#
_entry.id   AF-W2TBP0-F1
#
_cell.length_a   1.000
_cell.length_b   1.000
_cell.length_c   1.000
_cell.angle_alpha   90.00
_cell.angle_beta   90.00
_cell.angle_gamma   90.00
#
_symmetry.space_group_name_H-M   'P 1'
#
loop_
_entity.id
_entity.type
_entity.pdbx_description
1 polymer ?
#
loop_
_entity_poly.entity_id
_entity_poly.type
_entity_poly.pdbx_seq_one_letter_code
_entity_poly.pdbx_strand_id
1 'polypeptide(L)'
;MLNLTLWIASVMSERNNQKSSNRQQEEATTATKAEEHEIEDDFPHTWFRCSVCLERRSPSCTSCGHLFCWNCIQEHAMSADSEVRCPHCRSPFEPSQVVPLLNL
;
A
#
# COMPACT_ATOMS: atom_id res chain seq x y z
N MET A 1 8.72 28.67 39.48
CA MET A 1 7.28 28.50 39.14
C MET A 1 6.69 29.67 38.32
N LEU A 2 7.48 30.51 37.62
CA LEU A 2 6.96 31.55 36.70
C LEU A 2 7.39 31.40 35.24
N ASN A 3 8.25 30.42 34.90
CA ASN A 3 8.82 30.30 33.55
C ASN A 3 8.18 29.20 32.68
N LEU A 4 7.26 28.38 33.22
CA LEU A 4 6.59 27.32 32.43
C LEU A 4 5.27 27.79 31.81
N THR A 5 4.56 28.74 32.45
CA THR A 5 3.30 29.29 31.95
C THR A 5 3.50 30.26 30.78
N LEU A 6 4.65 30.96 30.72
CA LEU A 6 4.97 31.87 29.61
C LEU A 6 5.33 31.14 28.31
N TRP A 7 5.91 29.93 28.39
CA TRP A 7 6.24 29.15 27.19
C TRP A 7 5.00 28.56 26.51
N ILE A 8 4.03 28.09 27.30
CA ILE A 8 2.77 27.51 26.78
C ILE A 8 1.93 28.58 26.04
N ALA A 9 1.94 29.83 26.51
CA ALA A 9 1.28 30.94 25.82
C ALA A 9 1.92 31.30 24.46
N SER A 10 3.25 31.12 24.31
CA SER A 10 3.94 31.34 23.03
C SER A 10 3.60 30.27 21.99
N VAL A 11 3.62 28.99 22.39
CA VAL A 11 3.40 27.84 21.49
C VAL A 11 1.95 27.74 20.98
N MET A 12 0.97 28.28 21.70
CA MET A 12 -0.44 28.29 21.26
C MET A 12 -0.77 29.48 20.33
N SER A 13 0.03 30.55 20.33
CA SER A 13 -0.14 31.68 19.41
C SER A 13 0.37 31.38 17.98
N GLU A 14 1.29 30.44 17.84
CA GLU A 14 1.92 30.08 16.56
C GLU A 14 1.06 29.16 15.67
N ARG A 15 0.08 28.44 16.25
CA ARG A 15 -0.79 27.52 15.49
C ARG A 15 -1.98 28.19 14.80
N ASN A 16 -2.42 29.37 15.24
CA ASN A 16 -3.55 30.07 14.63
C ASN A 16 -3.15 30.95 13.42
N ASN A 17 -1.84 31.07 13.13
CA ASN A 17 -1.29 31.89 12.05
C ASN A 17 -0.65 31.04 10.93
N GLN A 18 -1.11 29.80 10.74
CA GLN A 18 -0.72 28.96 9.58
C GLN A 18 -1.90 28.73 8.62
N LYS A 19 -3.10 29.23 8.95
CA LYS A 19 -4.33 28.94 8.20
C LYS A 19 -4.67 29.95 7.10
N SER A 20 -3.84 30.97 6.91
CA SER A 20 -4.06 32.03 5.92
C SER A 20 -2.73 32.42 5.28
N SER A 21 -2.65 32.35 3.94
CA SER A 21 -1.53 32.83 3.12
C SER A 21 -0.38 31.85 2.87
N ASN A 22 -0.59 30.89 1.97
CA ASN A 22 0.44 30.65 0.95
C ASN A 22 -0.23 30.30 -0.39
N ARG A 23 -0.74 31.34 -1.03
CA ARG A 23 -1.05 31.39 -2.45
C ARG A 23 0.11 32.17 -3.07
N GLN A 24 0.60 31.69 -4.20
CA GLN A 24 1.47 32.40 -5.17
C GLN A 24 2.95 32.49 -4.76
N GLN A 25 3.95 32.05 -5.54
CA GLN A 25 4.03 31.80 -6.98
C GLN A 25 5.35 31.05 -7.30
N GLU A 26 5.31 30.04 -8.18
CA GLU A 26 5.96 30.01 -9.52
C GLU A 26 7.39 29.43 -9.45
N GLU A 27 7.90 28.56 -10.32
CA GLU A 27 7.63 28.08 -11.69
C GLU A 27 8.69 26.97 -11.93
N ALA A 28 8.58 25.92 -12.76
CA ALA A 28 7.72 25.66 -13.91
C ALA A 28 7.63 24.14 -14.19
N THR A 29 6.38 23.68 -14.38
CA THR A 29 5.88 22.75 -15.42
C THR A 29 6.49 21.34 -15.54
N THR A 30 5.69 20.28 -15.55
CA THR A 30 4.72 20.05 -16.63
C THR A 30 3.57 19.13 -16.19
N ALA A 31 2.35 19.56 -16.54
CA ALA A 31 1.07 18.85 -16.76
C ALA A 31 0.98 17.34 -16.41
N THR A 32 -0.07 16.87 -15.74
CA THR A 32 -1.47 16.97 -16.19
C THR A 32 -2.49 16.95 -15.06
N LYS A 33 -3.61 17.65 -15.31
CA LYS A 33 -4.84 17.66 -14.53
C LYS A 33 -5.75 16.52 -15.01
N ALA A 34 -6.20 15.67 -14.09
CA ALA A 34 -7.43 14.88 -14.13
C ALA A 34 -7.78 14.72 -12.63
N GLU A 35 -8.90 15.17 -12.05
CA GLU A 35 -10.29 14.93 -12.44
C GLU A 35 -10.43 13.59 -13.17
N GLU A 36 -9.83 12.57 -12.57
CA GLU A 36 -10.22 11.20 -12.79
C GLU A 36 -11.56 11.08 -12.06
N HIS A 37 -12.64 10.95 -12.82
CA HIS A 37 -13.68 10.03 -12.40
C HIS A 37 -12.92 8.74 -12.10
N GLU A 38 -12.55 8.53 -10.83
CA GLU A 38 -12.07 7.22 -10.39
C GLU A 38 -13.22 6.32 -10.77
N ILE A 39 -13.06 5.61 -11.89
CA ILE A 39 -13.82 4.41 -12.13
C ILE A 39 -13.47 3.64 -10.87
N GLU A 40 -14.41 3.59 -9.94
CA GLU A 40 -14.40 2.59 -8.89
C GLU A 40 -14.40 1.29 -9.67
N ASP A 41 -13.21 0.83 -10.07
CA ASP A 41 -12.95 -0.53 -10.43
C ASP A 41 -13.40 -1.24 -9.17
N ASP A 42 -14.64 -1.75 -9.24
CA ASP A 42 -15.31 -2.57 -8.26
C ASP A 42 -14.48 -3.86 -8.15
N PHE A 43 -13.28 -3.69 -7.59
CA PHE A 43 -12.33 -4.73 -7.41
C PHE A 43 -12.75 -5.35 -6.08
N PRO A 44 -13.25 -6.60 -6.09
CA PRO A 44 -13.90 -7.19 -4.91
C PRO A 44 -12.97 -7.26 -3.70
N HIS A 45 -11.65 -7.06 -3.88
CA HIS A 45 -10.63 -7.24 -2.85
C HIS A 45 -9.95 -5.93 -2.44
N THR A 46 -10.72 -4.89 -2.11
CA THR A 46 -10.20 -3.56 -1.73
C THR A 46 -9.28 -3.58 -0.49
N TRP A 47 -9.43 -4.58 0.38
CA TRP A 47 -8.68 -4.69 1.63
C TRP A 47 -7.34 -5.44 1.49
N PHE A 48 -7.16 -6.24 0.43
CA PHE A 48 -5.95 -7.03 0.25
C PHE A 48 -4.91 -6.27 -0.60
N ARG A 49 -3.69 -6.18 -0.07
CA ARG A 49 -2.53 -5.65 -0.79
C ARG A 49 -1.43 -6.69 -0.82
N CYS A 50 -0.97 -7.06 -2.00
CA CYS A 50 0.07 -8.07 -2.16
C CYS A 50 1.39 -7.59 -1.56
N SER A 51 2.06 -8.41 -0.75
CA SER A 51 3.34 -8.06 -0.13
C SER A 51 4.54 -8.10 -1.10
N VAL A 52 4.36 -8.65 -2.30
CA VAL A 52 5.42 -8.75 -3.33
C VAL A 52 5.39 -7.56 -4.28
N CYS A 53 4.26 -7.32 -4.96
CA CYS A 53 4.13 -6.21 -5.91
C CYS A 53 3.58 -4.91 -5.29
N LEU A 54 3.11 -4.94 -4.04
CA LEU A 54 2.51 -3.80 -3.34
C LEU A 54 1.28 -3.21 -4.03
N GLU A 55 0.58 -3.98 -4.86
CA GLU A 55 -0.67 -3.59 -5.52
C GLU A 55 -1.89 -4.33 -4.95
N ARG A 56 -3.09 -3.78 -5.20
CA ARG A 56 -4.37 -4.45 -4.96
C ARG A 56 -4.70 -5.30 -6.17
N ARG A 57 -4.72 -6.62 -6.00
CA ARG A 57 -4.96 -7.62 -7.06
C ARG A 57 -5.65 -8.85 -6.46
N SER A 58 -6.15 -9.75 -7.30
CA SER A 58 -6.79 -10.98 -6.84
C SER A 58 -5.86 -11.81 -5.95
N PRO A 59 -6.23 -12.05 -4.68
CA PRO A 59 -5.45 -12.82 -3.74
C PRO A 59 -5.46 -14.31 -4.07
N SER A 60 -4.38 -14.98 -3.66
CA SER A 60 -4.20 -16.42 -3.69
C SER A 60 -3.49 -16.87 -2.43
N CYS A 61 -3.70 -18.11 -2.03
CA CYS A 61 -3.15 -18.70 -0.82
C CYS A 61 -2.22 -19.87 -1.16
N THR A 62 -1.06 -19.92 -0.53
CA THR A 62 -0.18 -21.10 -0.56
C THR A 62 -0.64 -22.14 0.46
N SER A 63 -0.12 -23.37 0.38
CA SER A 63 -0.43 -24.45 1.35
C SER A 63 -0.11 -24.09 2.81
N CYS A 64 0.79 -23.13 3.05
CA CYS A 64 1.12 -22.64 4.39
C CYS A 64 0.24 -21.48 4.89
N GLY A 65 -0.75 -21.03 4.10
CA GLY A 65 -1.73 -20.02 4.52
C GLY A 65 -1.38 -18.56 4.21
N HIS A 66 -0.20 -18.26 3.65
CA HIS A 66 0.19 -16.89 3.32
C HIS A 66 -0.39 -16.43 1.99
N LEU A 67 -0.73 -15.14 1.93
CA LEU A 67 -1.46 -14.54 0.81
C LEU A 67 -0.56 -13.70 -0.09
N PHE A 68 -0.72 -13.89 -1.40
CA PHE A 68 -0.03 -13.14 -2.45
C PHE A 68 -0.95 -12.93 -3.65
N CYS A 69 -0.63 -11.98 -4.53
CA CYS A 69 -1.35 -11.87 -5.80
C CYS A 69 -1.10 -13.13 -6.66
N TRP A 70 -2.11 -13.59 -7.41
CA TRP A 70 -1.98 -14.78 -8.27
C TRP A 70 -0.74 -14.70 -9.17
N ASN A 71 -0.56 -13.61 -9.92
CA ASN A 71 0.59 -13.45 -10.83
C ASN A 71 1.92 -13.55 -10.07
N CYS A 72 2.01 -12.90 -8.91
CA CYS A 72 3.22 -12.81 -8.11
C CYS A 72 3.68 -14.18 -7.64
N ILE A 73 2.76 -15.00 -7.12
CA ILE A 73 3.12 -16.32 -6.60
C ILE A 73 3.36 -17.34 -7.71
N GLN A 74 2.66 -17.21 -8.85
CA GLN A 74 2.91 -18.05 -10.02
C GLN A 74 4.28 -17.76 -10.66
N GLU A 75 4.64 -16.50 -10.84
CA GLU A 75 5.98 -16.11 -11.34
C GLU A 75 7.09 -16.57 -10.39
N HIS A 76 6.88 -16.42 -9.08
CA HIS A 76 7.79 -16.95 -8.06
C HIS A 76 7.94 -18.48 -8.16
N ALA A 77 6.84 -19.20 -8.39
CA ALA A 77 6.86 -20.64 -8.55
C ALA A 77 7.54 -21.10 -9.84
N MET A 78 7.36 -20.36 -10.93
CA MET A 78 7.97 -20.66 -12.24
C MET A 78 9.46 -20.33 -12.31
N SER A 79 9.94 -19.39 -11.49
CA SER A 79 11.35 -18.97 -11.48
C SER A 79 12.22 -19.81 -10.55
N ALA A 80 11.65 -20.76 -9.81
CA ALA A 80 12.41 -21.62 -8.91
C ALA A 80 13.09 -22.78 -9.67
N ASP A 81 14.41 -22.91 -9.51
CA ASP A 81 15.21 -23.96 -10.17
C ASP A 81 15.02 -25.37 -9.57
N SER A 82 14.55 -25.47 -8.31
CA SER A 82 14.46 -26.75 -7.60
C SER A 82 13.20 -26.88 -6.73
N GLU A 83 13.15 -26.17 -5.60
CA GLU A 83 12.04 -26.20 -4.65
C GLU A 83 11.41 -24.82 -4.51
N VAL A 84 10.09 -24.73 -4.69
CA VAL A 84 9.36 -23.48 -4.45
C VAL A 84 9.10 -23.33 -2.96
N ARG A 85 9.49 -22.18 -2.40
CA ARG A 85 9.28 -21.84 -0.99
C ARG A 85 8.46 -20.57 -0.84
N CYS A 86 7.59 -20.54 0.16
CA CYS A 86 6.78 -19.37 0.48
C CYS A 86 7.68 -18.13 0.71
N PRO A 87 7.43 -16.98 0.03
CA PRO A 87 8.20 -15.75 0.25
C PRO A 87 8.18 -15.23 1.70
N HIS A 88 7.15 -15.58 2.48
CA HIS A 88 7.00 -15.14 3.86
C HIS A 88 7.65 -16.09 4.87
N CYS A 89 7.18 -17.35 4.95
CA CYS A 89 7.61 -18.30 5.98
C CYS A 89 8.58 -19.38 5.49
N ARG A 90 8.94 -19.38 4.20
CA ARG A 90 9.84 -20.34 3.55
C ARG A 90 9.36 -21.81 3.58
N SER A 91 8.12 -22.08 3.98
CA SER A 91 7.53 -23.40 3.84
C SER A 91 7.55 -23.84 2.37
N PRO A 92 7.94 -25.09 2.06
CA PRO A 92 7.86 -25.61 0.72
C PRO A 92 6.39 -25.74 0.28
N PHE A 93 6.13 -25.55 -1.00
CA PHE A 93 4.82 -25.78 -1.61
C PHE A 93 4.97 -26.14 -3.09
N GLU A 94 3.98 -26.85 -3.64
CA GLU A 94 3.89 -27.14 -5.06
C GLU A 94 3.03 -26.08 -5.77
N PRO A 95 3.34 -25.70 -7.03
CA PRO A 95 2.54 -24.71 -7.78
C PRO A 95 1.05 -25.08 -7.86
N SER A 96 0.72 -26.38 -7.89
CA SER A 96 -0.65 -26.90 -7.89
C SER A 96 -1.41 -26.69 -6.58
N GLN A 97 -0.71 -26.35 -5.49
CA GLN A 97 -1.29 -26.07 -4.17
C GLN A 97 -1.64 -24.60 -3.98
N VAL A 98 -1.37 -23.73 -4.96
CA VAL A 98 -1.79 -22.33 -4.93
C VAL A 98 -3.28 -22.25 -5.28
N VAL A 99 -4.07 -21.69 -4.38
CA VAL A 99 -5.54 -21.58 -4.56
C VAL A 99 -5.95 -20.11 -4.67
N PRO A 100 -6.64 -19.69 -5.75
CA PRO A 100 -7.20 -18.35 -5.84
C PRO A 100 -8.34 -18.16 -4.83
N LEU A 101 -8.43 -16.98 -4.24
CA LEU A 101 -9.48 -16.65 -3.28
C LEU A 101 -10.46 -15.67 -3.92
N LEU A 102 -11.68 -16.17 -4.22
CA LEU A 102 -12.67 -15.43 -5.02
C LEU A 102 -13.78 -14.75 -4.19
N ASN A 103 -13.92 -15.11 -2.91
CA ASN A 103 -15.00 -14.63 -2.02
C ASN A 103 -14.47 -13.73 -0.90
N LEU A 104 -13.47 -12.91 -1.21
CA LEU A 104 -12.80 -12.04 -0.25
C LEU A 104 -13.25 -10.60 -0.34
#